data_AF-A0A8S4PKD8-F1
#
_entry.id   AF-A0A8S4PKD8-F1
#
_cell.length_a   1.000
_cell.length_b   1.000
_cell.length_c   1.000
_cell.angle_alpha   90.00
_cell.angle_beta   90.00
_cell.angle_gamma   90.00
#
_symmetry.space_group_name_H-M   'P 1'
#
loop_
_entity.id
_entity.type
_entity.pdbx_description
1 polymer ?
#
loop_
_entity_poly.entity_id
_entity_poly.type
_entity_poly.pdbx_seq_one_letter_code
_entity_poly.pdbx_strand_id
1 'polypeptide(L)'
;MPRSSQDRLARKCYENAITDDEVRAAVHRRDPKSLDQAIEEAQKEEAYLESERIRKGLKPKQRDHHIAAVTDDSQRDELLKMMKEFQQGIQKGMQEGLKEIAGAVKASKEKREPFICRK
;
A
#
# COMPACT_ATOMS: atom_id res chain seq x y z
N MET A 1 -24.40 -20.22 9.11
CA MET A 1 -24.46 -18.79 9.48
C MET A 1 -25.37 -18.07 8.50
N PRO A 2 -26.47 -17.43 8.96
CA PRO A 2 -27.30 -16.61 8.07
C PRO A 2 -26.45 -15.46 7.53
N ARG A 3 -26.41 -15.31 6.20
CA ARG A 3 -25.58 -14.32 5.50
C ARG A 3 -25.97 -12.90 5.94
N SER A 4 -25.02 -12.11 6.42
CA SER A 4 -25.28 -10.69 6.67
C SER A 4 -25.59 -10.02 5.32
N SER A 5 -26.48 -9.03 5.33
CA SER A 5 -26.77 -8.22 4.14
C SER A 5 -25.49 -7.55 3.58
N GLN A 6 -24.55 -7.25 4.47
CA GLN A 6 -23.23 -6.72 4.16
C GLN A 6 -22.38 -7.69 3.34
N ASP A 7 -22.33 -8.98 3.69
CA ASP A 7 -21.56 -9.98 2.92
C ASP A 7 -22.12 -10.15 1.51
N ARG A 8 -23.44 -10.13 1.36
CA ARG A 8 -24.08 -10.23 0.05
C ARG A 8 -23.75 -9.03 -0.83
N LEU A 9 -23.72 -7.83 -0.25
CA LEU A 9 -23.35 -6.60 -0.95
C LEU A 9 -21.86 -6.61 -1.33
N ALA A 10 -20.98 -6.95 -0.40
CA ALA A 10 -19.54 -6.98 -0.61
C ALA A 10 -19.14 -7.91 -1.76
N ARG A 11 -19.74 -9.12 -1.82
CA ARG A 11 -19.52 -10.05 -2.94
C ARG A 11 -19.95 -9.46 -4.28
N LYS A 12 -21.13 -8.83 -4.35
CA LYS A 12 -21.62 -8.22 -5.59
C LYS A 12 -20.73 -7.06 -6.04
N CYS A 13 -20.25 -6.23 -5.11
CA CYS A 13 -19.27 -5.18 -5.39
C CYS A 13 -17.96 -5.78 -5.93
N TYR A 14 -17.49 -6.87 -5.33
CA TYR A 14 -16.28 -7.56 -5.75
C TYR A 14 -16.42 -8.18 -7.16
N GLU A 15 -17.49 -8.91 -7.44
CA GLU A 15 -17.77 -9.49 -8.76
C GLU A 15 -17.79 -8.42 -9.86
N ASN A 16 -18.38 -7.26 -9.58
CA ASN A 16 -18.38 -6.12 -10.51
C ASN A 16 -17.00 -5.47 -10.68
N ALA A 17 -16.12 -5.58 -9.69
CA ALA A 17 -14.78 -5.00 -9.74
C ALA A 17 -13.78 -5.85 -10.54
N ILE A 18 -14.05 -7.15 -10.72
CA ILE A 18 -13.24 -8.04 -11.58
C ILE A 18 -13.35 -7.52 -13.02
N THR A 19 -12.24 -7.11 -13.62
CA THR A 19 -12.21 -6.51 -14.97
C THR A 19 -12.20 -7.56 -16.09
N ASP A 20 -11.65 -8.74 -15.86
CA ASP A 20 -11.60 -9.82 -16.84
C ASP A 20 -12.92 -10.61 -16.85
N ASP A 21 -13.68 -10.54 -17.94
CA ASP A 21 -14.98 -11.21 -18.08
C ASP A 21 -14.88 -12.74 -17.95
N GLU A 22 -13.75 -13.33 -18.34
CA GLU A 22 -13.51 -14.78 -18.21
C GLU A 22 -13.43 -15.17 -16.72
N VAL A 23 -12.68 -14.40 -15.93
CA VAL A 23 -12.54 -14.59 -14.49
C VAL A 23 -13.88 -14.32 -13.79
N ARG A 24 -14.58 -13.25 -14.16
CA ARG A 24 -15.89 -12.90 -13.60
C ARG A 24 -16.92 -14.02 -13.84
N ALA A 25 -16.96 -14.56 -15.06
CA ALA A 25 -17.84 -15.67 -15.41
C ALA A 25 -17.49 -16.95 -14.63
N ALA A 26 -16.20 -17.25 -14.43
CA ALA A 26 -15.77 -18.40 -13.66
C ALA A 26 -16.17 -18.29 -12.18
N VAL A 27 -15.96 -17.13 -11.55
CA VAL A 27 -16.37 -16.88 -10.16
C VAL A 27 -17.89 -17.01 -10.02
N HIS A 28 -18.67 -16.43 -10.94
CA HIS A 28 -20.13 -16.54 -10.92
C HIS A 28 -20.61 -18.00 -11.05
N ARG A 29 -19.97 -18.82 -11.90
CA ARG A 29 -20.32 -20.25 -12.06
C ARG A 29 -20.03 -21.07 -10.81
N ARG A 30 -19.00 -20.72 -10.04
CA ARG A 30 -18.61 -21.43 -8.81
C ARG A 30 -19.49 -21.08 -7.60
N ASP A 31 -20.33 -20.05 -7.70
CA ASP A 31 -21.24 -19.55 -6.64
C ASP A 31 -20.59 -19.52 -5.24
N PRO A 32 -19.53 -18.70 -5.05
CA PRO A 32 -18.81 -18.62 -3.78
C PRO A 32 -19.74 -18.20 -2.65
N LYS A 33 -19.64 -18.84 -1.48
CA LYS A 33 -20.56 -18.60 -0.36
C LYS A 33 -20.16 -17.44 0.52
N SER A 34 -18.89 -17.02 0.47
CA SER A 34 -18.32 -15.87 1.17
C SER A 34 -17.53 -14.96 0.22
N LEU A 35 -17.18 -13.76 0.68
CA LEU A 35 -16.27 -12.87 -0.04
C LEU A 35 -14.89 -13.50 -0.21
N ASP A 36 -14.34 -14.10 0.85
CA ASP A 36 -13.03 -14.75 0.81
C ASP A 36 -12.98 -15.86 -0.23
N GLN A 37 -14.05 -16.67 -0.32
CA GLN A 37 -14.15 -17.70 -1.37
C GLN A 37 -14.21 -17.07 -2.76
N ALA A 38 -14.92 -15.95 -2.95
CA ALA A 38 -14.94 -15.28 -4.24
C ALA A 38 -13.54 -14.78 -4.65
N ILE A 39 -12.77 -14.27 -3.68
CA ILE A 39 -11.39 -13.81 -3.89
C ILE A 39 -10.47 -14.99 -4.24
N GLU A 40 -10.52 -16.07 -3.47
CA GLU A 40 -9.70 -17.25 -3.74
C GLU A 40 -9.99 -17.87 -5.11
N GLU A 41 -11.26 -17.97 -5.49
CA GLU A 41 -11.64 -18.53 -6.78
C GLU A 41 -11.23 -17.62 -7.95
N ALA A 42 -11.34 -16.30 -7.78
CA ALA A 42 -10.85 -15.34 -8.76
C ALA A 42 -9.34 -15.47 -8.97
N GLN A 43 -8.56 -15.55 -7.88
CA GLN A 43 -7.09 -15.69 -7.95
C GLN A 43 -6.66 -17.00 -8.62
N LYS A 44 -7.34 -18.12 -8.32
CA LYS A 44 -7.07 -19.42 -8.95
C LYS A 44 -7.32 -19.36 -10.46
N GLU A 45 -8.44 -18.77 -10.86
CA GLU A 45 -8.80 -18.66 -12.27
C GLU A 45 -7.87 -17.70 -13.03
N GLU A 46 -7.50 -16.56 -12.41
CA GLU A 46 -6.51 -15.64 -12.98
C GLU A 46 -5.17 -16.33 -13.24
N ALA A 47 -4.65 -17.06 -12.25
CA ALA A 47 -3.40 -17.80 -12.39
C ALA A 47 -3.48 -18.86 -13.49
N TYR A 48 -4.63 -19.56 -13.59
CA TYR A 48 -4.87 -20.54 -14.66
C TYR A 48 -4.86 -19.88 -16.04
N LEU A 49 -5.64 -18.80 -16.23
CA LEU A 49 -5.72 -18.09 -17.50
C LEU A 49 -4.38 -17.46 -17.89
N GLU A 50 -3.63 -16.92 -16.93
CA GLU A 50 -2.27 -16.41 -17.16
C GLU A 50 -1.34 -17.53 -17.65
N SER A 51 -1.37 -18.71 -17.02
CA SER A 51 -0.58 -19.86 -17.44
C SER A 51 -0.96 -20.35 -18.85
N GLU A 52 -2.25 -20.38 -19.18
CA GLU A 52 -2.74 -20.74 -20.51
C GLU A 52 -2.34 -19.71 -21.58
N ARG A 53 -2.34 -18.41 -21.24
CA ARG A 53 -1.90 -17.33 -22.14
C ARG A 53 -0.40 -17.47 -22.45
N ILE A 54 0.43 -17.69 -21.43
CA ILE A 54 1.88 -17.93 -21.58
C ILE A 54 2.12 -19.17 -22.46
N ARG A 55 1.41 -20.27 -22.22
CA ARG A 55 1.54 -21.50 -23.01
C ARG A 55 1.19 -21.29 -24.48
N LYS A 56 0.20 -20.45 -24.78
CA LYS A 56 -0.23 -20.12 -26.15
C LYS A 56 0.65 -19.05 -26.82
N GLY A 57 1.72 -18.58 -26.15
CA GLY A 57 2.57 -17.50 -26.65
C GLY A 57 1.87 -16.14 -26.71
N LEU A 58 0.69 -16.02 -26.08
CA LEU A 58 -0.03 -14.76 -25.96
C LEU A 58 0.62 -13.97 -24.82
N LYS A 59 0.95 -12.70 -25.09
CA LYS A 59 1.46 -11.82 -24.03
C LYS A 59 0.45 -11.79 -22.89
N PRO A 60 0.89 -11.90 -21.62
CA PRO A 60 -0.01 -11.71 -20.49
C PRO A 60 -0.72 -10.36 -20.66
N LYS A 61 -2.05 -10.32 -20.44
CA LYS A 61 -2.79 -9.06 -20.38
C LYS A 61 -2.04 -8.20 -19.37
N GLN A 62 -1.46 -7.08 -19.82
CA GLN A 62 -0.89 -6.13 -18.89
C GLN A 62 -2.01 -5.79 -17.91
N ARG A 63 -1.77 -6.02 -16.63
CA ARG A 63 -2.64 -5.49 -15.61
C ARG A 63 -2.63 -3.99 -15.86
N ASP A 64 -3.77 -3.44 -16.25
CA ASP A 64 -4.00 -2.01 -16.21
C ASP A 64 -4.00 -1.63 -14.73
N HIS A 65 -2.80 -1.63 -14.13
CA HIS A 65 -2.50 -0.77 -13.04
C HIS A 65 -2.68 0.62 -13.63
N HIS A 66 -3.88 1.17 -13.52
CA HIS A 66 -4.11 2.60 -13.53
C HIS A 66 -3.40 3.23 -12.32
N ILE A 67 -2.10 2.98 -12.16
CA ILE A 67 -1.20 4.05 -11.80
C ILE A 67 -1.30 4.92 -13.05
N ALA A 68 -2.13 5.97 -12.98
CA ALA A 68 -2.09 7.00 -14.00
C ALA A 68 -0.61 7.35 -14.13
N ALA A 69 0.03 6.88 -15.20
CA ALA A 69 1.34 7.34 -15.56
C ALA A 69 1.15 8.85 -15.62
N VAL A 70 1.85 9.56 -14.74
CA VAL A 70 1.95 11.01 -14.81
C VAL A 70 2.53 11.28 -16.19
N THR A 71 1.63 11.48 -17.15
CA THR A 71 1.87 11.46 -18.60
C THR A 71 2.23 12.85 -19.08
N ASP A 72 2.17 13.82 -18.16
CA ASP A 72 2.57 15.19 -18.37
C ASP A 72 3.92 15.39 -17.69
N ASP A 73 4.98 15.59 -18.50
CA ASP A 73 6.35 15.81 -18.01
C ASP A 73 6.40 16.95 -16.98
N SER A 74 5.48 17.92 -17.07
CA SER A 74 5.34 19.02 -16.11
C SER A 74 4.94 18.56 -14.70
N GLN A 75 4.00 17.62 -14.59
CA GLN A 75 3.53 17.08 -13.31
C GLN A 75 4.57 16.16 -12.66
N ARG A 76 5.39 15.50 -13.48
CA ARG A 76 6.52 14.69 -13.00
C ARG A 76 7.58 15.57 -12.35
N ASP A 77 7.93 16.68 -12.97
CA ASP A 77 8.92 17.63 -12.43
C ASP A 77 8.43 18.30 -11.15
N GLU A 78 7.13 18.64 -11.08
CA GLU A 78 6.52 19.18 -9.87
C GLU A 78 6.52 18.15 -8.72
N LEU A 79 6.21 16.88 -9.01
CA LEU A 79 6.27 15.81 -8.04
C LEU A 79 7.70 15.59 -7.51
N LEU A 80 8.69 15.56 -8.40
CA LEU A 80 10.10 15.42 -8.02
C LEU A 80 10.58 16.60 -7.16
N LYS A 81 10.12 17.81 -7.47
CA LYS A 81 10.41 19.01 -6.68
C LYS A 81 9.80 18.91 -5.28
N MET A 82 8.52 18.56 -5.17
CA MET A 82 7.83 18.40 -3.87
C MET A 82 8.49 17.31 -3.01
N MET A 83 8.88 16.17 -3.61
CA MET A 83 9.56 15.10 -2.88
C MET A 83 10.93 15.55 -2.34
N LYS A 84 11.67 16.36 -3.11
CA LYS A 84 12.96 16.90 -2.69
C LYS A 84 12.82 17.91 -1.54
N GLU A 85 11.83 18.80 -1.61
CA GLU A 85 11.54 19.76 -0.55
C GLU A 85 11.10 19.04 0.75
N PHE A 86 10.28 18.00 0.63
CA PHE A 86 9.87 17.17 1.76
C PHE A 86 11.07 16.49 2.46
N GLN A 87 11.97 15.88 1.69
CA GLN A 87 13.19 15.26 2.24
C GLN A 87 14.09 16.28 2.95
N GLN A 88 14.25 17.48 2.39
CA GLN A 88 15.02 18.56 3.02
C GLN A 88 14.37 19.04 4.33
N GLY A 89 13.04 19.14 4.36
CA GLY A 89 12.28 19.49 5.55
C GLY A 89 12.50 18.48 6.69
N ILE A 90 12.41 17.17 6.38
CA ILE A 90 12.68 16.10 7.37
C ILE A 90 14.11 16.21 7.90
N GLN A 91 15.11 16.36 7.02
CA GLN A 91 16.50 16.43 7.42
C GLN A 91 16.77 17.65 8.32
N LYS A 92 16.20 18.81 7.98
CA LYS A 92 16.33 20.02 8.77
C LYS A 92 15.66 19.87 10.13
N GLY A 93 14.43 19.36 10.19
CA GLY A 93 13.72 19.11 11.44
C GLY A 93 14.46 18.12 12.35
N MET A 94 15.05 17.06 11.78
CA MET A 94 15.87 16.11 12.53
C MET A 94 17.12 16.77 13.11
N GLN A 95 17.82 17.62 12.34
CA GLN A 95 18.99 18.34 12.83
C GLN A 95 18.64 19.34 13.93
N GLU A 96 17.50 20.03 13.83
CA GLU A 96 17.02 20.97 14.85
C GLU A 96 16.65 20.24 16.14
N GLY A 97 15.89 19.14 16.05
CA GLY A 97 15.55 18.31 17.21
C GLY A 97 16.79 17.72 17.89
N LEU A 98 17.79 17.27 17.13
CA LEU A 98 19.06 16.79 17.68
C LEU A 98 19.83 17.89 18.43
N LYS A 99 19.81 19.14 17.93
CA LYS A 99 20.43 20.29 18.62
C LYS A 99 19.71 20.62 19.93
N GLU A 100 18.39 20.58 19.93
CA GLU A 100 17.58 20.82 21.13
C GLU A 100 17.86 19.78 22.22
N ILE A 101 17.86 18.48 21.85
CA ILE A 101 18.21 17.38 22.75
C ILE A 101 19.64 17.53 23.27
N ALA A 102 20.61 17.86 22.41
CA ALA A 102 21.99 18.07 22.82
C ALA A 102 22.13 19.26 23.81
N GLY A 103 21.36 20.34 23.61
CA GLY A 103 21.30 21.47 24.53
C GLY A 103 20.73 21.09 25.90
N ALA A 104 19.61 20.35 25.91
CA ALA A 104 18.99 19.84 27.13
C ALA A 104 19.91 18.88 27.90
N VAL A 105 20.65 18.01 27.20
CA VAL A 105 21.62 17.09 27.80
C VAL A 105 22.80 17.83 28.43
N LYS A 106 23.31 18.90 27.80
CA LYS A 106 24.37 19.73 28.39
C LYS A 106 23.88 20.44 29.66
N ALA A 107 22.69 21.06 29.60
CA ALA A 107 22.07 21.72 30.74
C ALA A 107 21.77 20.75 31.91
N SER A 108 21.44 19.48 31.61
CA SER A 108 21.23 18.45 32.62
C SER A 108 22.52 17.94 33.27
N LYS A 109 23.67 18.00 32.58
CA LYS A 109 24.97 17.63 33.14
C LYS A 109 25.53 18.70 34.07
N GLU A 110 25.25 19.98 33.78
CA GLU A 110 25.72 21.13 34.56
C GLU A 110 25.02 21.24 35.93
N LYS A 111 23.79 20.70 36.07
CA LYS A 111 23.04 20.65 37.33
C LYS A 111 23.33 19.44 38.22
N ARG A 112 24.20 18.51 37.80
CA ARG A 112 24.65 17.41 38.66
C ARG A 112 25.79 17.90 39.54
N GLU A 113 25.46 18.56 40.65
CA GLU A 113 26.43 18.71 41.74
C GLU A 113 26.89 17.32 42.20
N PRO A 114 28.20 17.11 42.47
CA PRO A 114 28.67 15.87 43.04
C PRO A 114 28.05 15.73 44.45
N PHE A 115 27.24 14.69 44.66
CA PHE A 115 26.83 14.26 45.98
C PHE A 115 28.10 13.87 46.77
N ILE A 116 28.65 14.82 47.52
CA ILE A 116 29.71 14.53 48.49
C ILE A 116 29.04 13.84 49.68
N CYS A 117 29.14 12.52 49.69
CA CYS A 117 28.75 11.68 50.82
C CYS A 117 29.71 11.98 51.99
N ARG A 118 29.31 12.87 52.90
CA ARG A 118 30.01 13.04 54.18
C ARG A 118 29.60 11.90 55.11
N LYS A 119 30.57 11.06 55.47
CA LYS A 119 30.48 10.03 56.53
C LYS A 119 30.45 10.69 57.90
#